data_AF-A0ABD1A8A8-F1
#
_entry.id   AF-A0ABD1A8A8-F1
#
_cell.length_a   1.000
_cell.length_b   1.000
_cell.length_c   1.000
_cell.angle_alpha   90.00
_cell.angle_beta   90.00
_cell.angle_gamma   90.00
#
_symmetry.space_group_name_H-M   'P 1'
#
loop_
_entity.id
_entity.type
_entity.pdbx_description
1 polymer ?
#
loop_
_entity_poly.entity_id
_entity_poly.type
_entity_poly.pdbx_seq_one_letter_code
_entity_poly.pdbx_strand_id
1 'polypeptide(L)'
;MSNVTVCARFRPLSSKEIRDLCVRGIDPETFVFQDDKEDEFTFSLDRVFYEDSCQAAVYDFLALPIMIDAVNAINGTIITYGQTGAGKTYSMEGPGLQDCDEHKKGLLPRVVDGMFDQISSSKDIASFTVKLSMVEIYMEKVRDLLDLSKGNIQIKENKTQGILLSGVTEVPVSDSAEALHYLSTGLANRAVGETQMNISSSRSHCAYLFTIQQDSDKDKRTKTGKLILVDLAGSEKADKTGAEGKVLEEAKTINKSLSALGNVINALTSGSPSKANHIPYRDSKLTRILQDALGGNSRMALLCCCSPSTSNASETLSTLRFGMRAKHIKASPRASEVKSAKTQEESSSITKDEKCGRILEKMKERMSNEDIKMLEEVFIQEGIIFSPDSIEEVETAYEDVASKTIKSLQQTVEELLLKIKKLETDNKGIQEQALRNYVPDLVGKMPRFISSWYASFFTS
;
A
#
# COMPACT_ATOMS: atom_id res chain seq x y z
N MET A 1 24.37 -15.61 -0.68
CA MET A 1 23.60 -14.38 -1.00
C MET A 1 22.85 -14.67 -2.28
N SER A 2 21.54 -14.44 -2.29
CA SER A 2 20.72 -14.56 -3.50
C SER A 2 20.65 -13.19 -4.19
N ASN A 3 20.72 -13.17 -5.52
CA ASN A 3 20.42 -11.97 -6.27
C ASN A 3 18.90 -11.78 -6.37
N VAL A 4 18.46 -10.54 -6.61
CA VAL A 4 17.07 -10.24 -6.96
C VAL A 4 16.76 -10.84 -8.33
N THR A 5 15.64 -11.56 -8.45
CA THR A 5 15.14 -12.04 -9.75
C THR A 5 14.45 -10.89 -10.47
N VAL A 6 14.92 -10.53 -11.67
CA VAL A 6 14.37 -9.43 -12.46
C VAL A 6 13.88 -9.95 -13.79
N CYS A 7 12.60 -9.73 -14.07
CA CYS A 7 11.97 -10.08 -15.34
C CYS A 7 11.43 -8.83 -16.04
N ALA A 8 11.38 -8.83 -17.36
CA ALA A 8 10.63 -7.84 -18.13
C ALA A 8 9.34 -8.46 -18.70
N ARG A 9 8.27 -7.68 -18.74
CA ARG A 9 7.02 -8.04 -19.39
C ARG A 9 6.58 -6.92 -20.32
N PHE A 10 6.58 -7.20 -21.62
CA PHE A 10 6.01 -6.35 -22.65
C PHE A 10 4.56 -6.76 -22.88
N ARG A 11 3.63 -5.84 -22.62
CA ARG A 11 2.21 -6.05 -22.95
C ARG A 11 1.97 -5.90 -24.46
N PRO A 12 0.84 -6.38 -25.00
CA PRO A 12 0.42 -6.02 -26.36
C PRO A 12 0.25 -4.51 -26.53
N LEU A 13 0.33 -4.02 -27.78
CA LEU A 13 0.01 -2.63 -28.11
C LEU A 13 -1.45 -2.31 -27.73
N SER A 14 -1.66 -1.13 -27.15
CA SER A 14 -2.98 -0.60 -26.86
C SER A 14 -3.59 0.04 -28.12
N SER A 15 -4.91 0.22 -28.13
CA SER A 15 -5.61 0.86 -29.25
C SER A 15 -5.18 2.31 -29.53
N LYS A 16 -4.48 2.95 -28.59
CA LYS A 16 -3.96 4.32 -28.70
C LYS A 16 -2.52 4.38 -29.21
N GLU A 17 -1.81 3.25 -29.26
CA GLU A 17 -0.42 3.18 -29.67
C GLU A 17 -0.33 2.81 -31.17
N ILE A 18 0.62 3.44 -31.86
CA ILE A 18 0.90 3.19 -33.28
C ILE A 18 1.68 1.86 -33.40
N ARG A 19 1.62 1.19 -34.56
CA ARG A 19 2.26 -0.11 -34.82
C ARG A 19 3.80 -0.08 -34.94
N ASP A 20 4.48 0.88 -34.31
CA ASP A 20 5.94 0.89 -34.26
C ASP A 20 6.41 0.35 -32.92
N LEU A 21 7.16 -0.75 -32.98
CA LEU A 21 7.66 -1.46 -31.81
C LEU A 21 9.10 -1.03 -31.49
N CYS A 22 9.38 -0.73 -30.22
CA CYS A 22 10.72 -0.41 -29.72
C CYS A 22 11.47 -1.63 -29.15
N VAL A 23 10.94 -2.85 -29.32
CA VAL A 23 11.51 -4.07 -28.77
C VAL A 23 11.52 -5.20 -29.80
N ARG A 24 12.66 -5.91 -29.86
CA ARG A 24 12.85 -7.11 -30.68
C ARG A 24 13.46 -8.21 -29.81
N GLY A 25 12.68 -9.27 -29.59
CA GLY A 25 13.15 -10.42 -28.82
C GLY A 25 14.24 -11.21 -29.54
N ILE A 26 15.23 -11.68 -28.78
CA ILE A 26 16.27 -12.60 -29.27
C ILE A 26 15.98 -14.00 -28.71
N ASP A 27 15.87 -14.10 -27.38
CA ASP A 27 15.65 -15.34 -26.65
C ASP A 27 14.84 -15.06 -25.36
N PRO A 28 14.55 -16.06 -24.50
CA PRO A 28 13.76 -15.86 -23.28
C PRO A 28 14.39 -14.95 -22.21
N GLU A 29 15.66 -14.58 -22.33
CA GLU A 29 16.42 -13.77 -21.36
C GLU A 29 16.95 -12.47 -22.00
N THR A 30 17.15 -12.44 -23.31
CA THR A 30 17.82 -11.38 -24.05
C THR A 30 16.92 -10.75 -25.12
N PHE A 31 17.01 -9.43 -25.26
CA PHE A 31 16.29 -8.67 -26.29
C PHE A 31 17.03 -7.40 -26.67
N VAL A 32 16.71 -6.89 -27.85
CA VAL A 32 17.15 -5.57 -28.32
C VAL A 32 16.03 -4.57 -28.10
N PHE A 33 16.38 -3.43 -27.52
CA PHE A 33 15.51 -2.29 -27.29
C PHE A 33 16.03 -1.10 -28.08
N GLN A 34 15.16 -0.41 -28.79
CA GLN A 34 15.48 0.79 -29.57
C GLN A 34 14.91 2.02 -28.87
N ASP A 35 15.73 3.03 -28.61
CA ASP A 35 15.27 4.26 -27.94
C ASP A 35 14.71 5.31 -28.92
N ASP A 36 14.27 6.45 -28.38
CA ASP A 36 13.69 7.56 -29.16
C ASP A 36 14.69 8.19 -30.15
N LYS A 37 15.99 7.85 -30.08
CA LYS A 37 17.06 8.33 -30.97
C LYS A 37 17.49 7.27 -31.97
N GLU A 38 16.77 6.15 -32.04
CA GLU A 38 17.10 4.98 -32.85
C GLU A 38 18.37 4.25 -32.40
N ASP A 39 18.89 4.51 -31.19
CA ASP A 39 20.02 3.77 -30.63
C ASP A 39 19.54 2.39 -30.13
N GLU A 40 20.24 1.32 -30.53
CA GLU A 40 19.94 -0.04 -30.08
C GLU A 40 20.71 -0.40 -28.81
N PHE A 41 19.99 -0.92 -27.81
CA PHE A 41 20.53 -1.43 -26.55
C PHE A 41 20.16 -2.91 -26.40
N THR A 42 21.14 -3.75 -26.09
CA THR A 42 20.88 -5.15 -25.73
C THR A 42 20.73 -5.28 -24.22
N PHE A 43 19.60 -5.85 -23.77
CA PHE A 43 19.32 -6.13 -22.37
C PHE A 43 19.30 -7.64 -22.13
N SER A 44 19.79 -8.07 -20.96
CA SER A 44 19.74 -9.46 -20.50
C SER A 44 19.22 -9.51 -19.05
N LEU A 45 18.06 -10.13 -18.88
CA LEU A 45 17.32 -10.28 -17.62
C LEU A 45 17.15 -11.76 -17.28
N ASP A 46 16.53 -12.09 -16.15
CA ASP A 46 16.32 -13.49 -15.77
C ASP A 46 15.19 -14.15 -16.57
N ARG A 47 14.24 -13.35 -17.07
CA ARG A 47 13.22 -13.75 -18.06
C ARG A 47 12.61 -12.54 -18.74
N VAL A 48 12.16 -12.73 -19.98
CA VAL A 48 11.40 -11.75 -20.76
C VAL A 48 10.10 -12.38 -21.23
N PHE A 49 8.99 -11.70 -20.96
CA PHE A 49 7.65 -12.08 -21.38
C PHE A 49 7.17 -11.08 -22.44
N TYR A 50 6.71 -11.58 -23.58
CA TYR A 50 6.18 -10.78 -24.67
C TYR A 50 4.64 -10.87 -24.72
N GLU A 51 4.03 -10.33 -25.78
CA GLU A 51 2.57 -10.21 -25.91
C GLU A 51 1.82 -11.54 -25.77
N ASP A 52 2.40 -12.64 -26.25
CA ASP A 52 1.79 -13.98 -26.21
C ASP A 52 1.94 -14.68 -24.86
N SER A 53 2.68 -14.08 -23.92
CA SER A 53 2.95 -14.71 -22.63
C SER A 53 1.72 -14.69 -21.72
N CYS A 54 1.22 -15.88 -21.39
CA CYS A 54 0.08 -16.04 -20.50
C CYS A 54 0.43 -15.69 -19.04
N GLN A 55 -0.58 -15.34 -18.25
CA GLN A 55 -0.39 -14.99 -16.83
C GLN A 55 0.21 -16.14 -16.02
N ALA A 56 -0.17 -17.38 -16.33
CA ALA A 56 0.33 -18.58 -15.67
C ALA A 56 1.87 -18.70 -15.80
N ALA A 57 2.42 -18.48 -17.00
CA ALA A 57 3.86 -18.54 -17.21
C ALA A 57 4.63 -17.49 -16.39
N VAL A 58 4.06 -16.29 -16.20
CA VAL A 58 4.65 -15.26 -15.34
C VAL A 58 4.62 -15.71 -13.87
N TYR A 59 3.51 -16.28 -13.42
CA TYR A 59 3.38 -16.84 -12.07
C TYR A 59 4.37 -17.97 -11.80
N ASP A 60 4.43 -18.97 -12.67
CA ASP A 60 5.25 -20.17 -12.51
C ASP A 60 6.74 -19.83 -12.38
N PHE A 61 7.22 -18.86 -13.16
CA PHE A 61 8.63 -18.46 -13.13
C PHE A 61 8.94 -17.49 -11.98
N LEU A 62 8.11 -16.46 -11.81
CA LEU A 62 8.43 -15.32 -10.93
C LEU A 62 7.96 -15.53 -9.48
N ALA A 63 6.72 -15.97 -9.31
CA ALA A 63 6.01 -15.88 -8.03
C ALA A 63 5.97 -17.22 -7.27
N LEU A 64 5.79 -18.33 -7.99
CA LEU A 64 5.70 -19.67 -7.40
C LEU A 64 6.91 -20.01 -6.50
N PRO A 65 8.18 -19.78 -6.91
CA PRO A 65 9.33 -20.06 -6.03
C PRO A 65 9.34 -19.21 -4.76
N ILE A 66 8.89 -17.95 -4.84
CA ILE A 66 8.85 -17.03 -3.70
C ILE A 66 7.71 -17.38 -2.74
N MET A 67 6.56 -17.76 -3.28
CA MET A 67 5.42 -18.22 -2.47
C MET A 67 5.78 -19.51 -1.71
N ILE A 68 6.40 -20.49 -2.37
CA ILE A 68 6.87 -21.73 -1.73
C ILE A 68 7.87 -21.39 -0.61
N ASP A 69 8.81 -20.47 -0.84
CA ASP A 69 9.75 -20.02 0.19
C ASP A 69 9.02 -19.38 1.39
N ALA A 70 8.01 -18.55 1.15
CA ALA A 70 7.19 -17.96 2.22
C ALA A 70 6.41 -19.00 3.02
N VAL A 71 5.83 -20.00 2.35
CA VAL A 71 5.22 -21.18 2.99
C VAL A 71 6.27 -22.04 3.71
N ASN A 72 7.56 -21.88 3.45
CA ASN A 72 8.68 -22.51 4.18
C ASN A 72 9.39 -21.55 5.15
N ALA A 73 8.70 -20.48 5.58
CA ALA A 73 9.16 -19.49 6.55
C ALA A 73 10.34 -18.61 6.11
N ILE A 74 10.61 -18.52 4.80
CA ILE A 74 11.57 -17.60 4.20
C ILE A 74 10.79 -16.41 3.63
N ASN A 75 11.11 -15.18 4.07
CA ASN A 75 10.38 -14.02 3.59
C ASN A 75 10.53 -13.84 2.07
N GLY A 76 9.45 -13.39 1.43
CA GLY A 76 9.34 -13.19 0.00
C GLY A 76 8.74 -11.83 -0.35
N THR A 77 9.18 -11.23 -1.44
CA THR A 77 8.64 -9.97 -1.95
C THR A 77 8.57 -9.96 -3.47
N ILE A 78 7.40 -9.63 -4.03
CA ILE A 78 7.15 -9.55 -5.47
C ILE A 78 6.69 -8.12 -5.80
N ILE A 79 7.39 -7.44 -6.70
CA ILE A 79 7.11 -6.04 -7.04
C ILE A 79 6.84 -5.90 -8.53
N THR A 80 5.75 -5.22 -8.90
CA THR A 80 5.51 -4.74 -10.27
C THR A 80 5.94 -3.28 -10.40
N TYR A 81 6.74 -2.97 -11.42
CA TYR A 81 7.31 -1.62 -11.64
C TYR A 81 7.26 -1.22 -13.11
N GLY A 82 7.04 0.06 -13.40
CA GLY A 82 6.96 0.63 -14.75
C GLY A 82 5.97 1.79 -14.86
N GLN A 83 5.88 2.41 -16.04
CA GLN A 83 4.99 3.56 -16.25
C GLN A 83 3.51 3.19 -16.10
N THR A 84 2.66 4.20 -15.93
CA THR A 84 1.21 4.06 -16.01
C THR A 84 0.78 3.46 -17.34
N GLY A 85 -0.15 2.51 -17.28
CA GLY A 85 -0.62 1.78 -18.45
C GLY A 85 0.34 0.70 -18.96
N ALA A 86 1.50 0.45 -18.33
CA ALA A 86 2.42 -0.62 -18.76
C ALA A 86 1.98 -2.05 -18.37
N GLY A 87 0.90 -2.19 -17.58
CA GLY A 87 0.36 -3.49 -17.19
C GLY A 87 0.79 -3.98 -15.80
N LYS A 88 1.18 -3.09 -14.88
CA LYS A 88 1.54 -3.43 -13.49
C LYS A 88 0.37 -4.10 -12.75
N THR A 89 -0.74 -3.38 -12.59
CA THR A 89 -1.97 -3.87 -11.96
C THR A 89 -2.55 -5.09 -12.70
N TYR A 90 -2.52 -5.10 -14.05
CA TYR A 90 -2.93 -6.29 -14.81
C TYR A 90 -2.05 -7.51 -14.52
N SER A 91 -0.76 -7.33 -14.31
CA SER A 91 0.14 -8.44 -13.93
C SER A 91 -0.13 -8.88 -12.49
N MET A 92 -0.34 -7.94 -11.58
CA MET A 92 -0.58 -8.23 -10.16
C MET A 92 -1.95 -8.87 -9.93
N GLU A 93 -3.02 -8.22 -10.36
CA GLU A 93 -4.40 -8.56 -10.03
C GLU A 93 -5.11 -9.28 -11.19
N GLY A 94 -4.74 -8.98 -12.43
CA GLY A 94 -5.51 -9.35 -13.62
C GLY A 94 -6.60 -8.32 -13.92
N PRO A 95 -7.64 -8.67 -14.68
CA PRO A 95 -8.78 -7.79 -14.94
C PRO A 95 -9.71 -7.62 -13.71
N GLY A 96 -9.59 -8.50 -12.71
CA GLY A 96 -10.35 -8.48 -11.46
C GLY A 96 -10.04 -9.74 -10.64
N LEU A 97 -10.20 -9.66 -9.31
CA LEU A 97 -9.93 -10.79 -8.41
C LEU A 97 -11.09 -11.80 -8.35
N GLN A 98 -12.33 -11.32 -8.52
CA GLN A 98 -13.54 -12.15 -8.59
C GLN A 98 -13.98 -12.27 -10.05
N ASP A 99 -14.41 -13.47 -10.46
CA ASP A 99 -14.97 -13.74 -11.79
C ASP A 99 -14.10 -13.33 -12.98
N CYS A 100 -12.80 -13.60 -12.89
CA CYS A 100 -11.91 -13.52 -14.04
C CYS A 100 -11.73 -14.88 -14.71
N ASP A 101 -11.62 -14.85 -16.04
CA ASP A 101 -11.12 -15.95 -16.85
C ASP A 101 -9.84 -16.52 -16.19
N GLU A 102 -9.81 -17.83 -15.96
CA GLU A 102 -8.70 -18.54 -15.31
C GLU A 102 -7.36 -18.25 -16.01
N HIS A 103 -7.37 -17.99 -17.32
CA HIS A 103 -6.17 -17.62 -18.08
C HIS A 103 -5.70 -16.18 -17.82
N LYS A 104 -6.59 -15.31 -17.33
CA LYS A 104 -6.34 -13.87 -17.08
C LYS A 104 -6.07 -13.53 -15.62
N LYS A 105 -6.30 -14.46 -14.67
CA LYS A 105 -5.88 -14.33 -13.26
C LYS A 105 -4.43 -13.85 -13.16
N GLY A 106 -4.22 -12.74 -12.45
CA GLY A 106 -2.89 -12.17 -12.20
C GLY A 106 -2.06 -12.98 -11.20
N LEU A 107 -0.94 -12.41 -10.76
CA LEU A 107 -0.04 -13.00 -9.78
C LEU A 107 -0.71 -13.19 -8.41
N LEU A 108 -1.39 -12.17 -7.89
CA LEU A 108 -2.01 -12.16 -6.57
C LEU A 108 -3.00 -13.32 -6.37
N PRO A 109 -4.03 -13.51 -7.22
CA PRO A 109 -4.97 -14.61 -7.00
C PRO A 109 -4.30 -15.99 -7.12
N ARG A 110 -3.35 -16.16 -8.06
CA ARG A 110 -2.59 -17.42 -8.20
C ARG A 110 -1.66 -17.70 -7.01
N VAL A 111 -1.09 -16.66 -6.43
CA VAL A 111 -0.27 -16.77 -5.21
C VAL A 111 -1.14 -17.19 -4.03
N VAL A 112 -2.35 -16.63 -3.90
CA VAL A 112 -3.28 -17.02 -2.84
C VAL A 112 -3.73 -18.48 -3.02
N ASP A 113 -4.19 -18.86 -4.21
CA ASP A 113 -4.58 -20.25 -4.53
C ASP A 113 -3.42 -21.21 -4.23
N GLY A 114 -2.25 -20.97 -4.83
CA GLY A 114 -1.09 -21.82 -4.66
C GLY A 114 -0.57 -21.89 -3.21
N MET A 115 -0.70 -20.82 -2.43
CA MET A 115 -0.32 -20.81 -1.01
C MET A 115 -1.16 -21.79 -0.22
N PHE A 116 -2.50 -21.76 -0.38
CA PHE A 116 -3.39 -22.68 0.33
C PHE A 116 -3.28 -24.11 -0.19
N ASP A 117 -2.99 -24.33 -1.47
CA ASP A 117 -2.69 -25.65 -2.03
C ASP A 117 -1.41 -26.26 -1.41
N GLN A 118 -0.35 -25.46 -1.28
CA GLN A 118 0.91 -25.90 -0.64
C GLN A 118 0.73 -26.19 0.85
N ILE A 119 -0.02 -25.36 1.57
CA ILE A 119 -0.37 -25.58 2.97
C ILE A 119 -1.14 -26.90 3.13
N SER A 120 -2.17 -27.12 2.31
CA SER A 120 -3.02 -28.33 2.36
C SER A 120 -2.25 -29.60 2.00
N SER A 121 -1.20 -29.49 1.19
CA SER A 121 -0.34 -30.61 0.78
C SER A 121 0.74 -30.95 1.81
N SER A 122 0.99 -30.10 2.80
CA SER A 122 2.07 -30.24 3.78
C SER A 122 1.69 -31.22 4.91
N LYS A 123 2.23 -32.46 4.86
CA LYS A 123 1.88 -33.56 5.79
C LYS A 123 2.59 -33.52 7.15
N ASP A 124 3.65 -32.72 7.30
CA ASP A 124 4.58 -32.77 8.45
C ASP A 124 4.40 -31.65 9.48
N ILE A 125 3.48 -30.71 9.26
CA ILE A 125 3.27 -29.52 10.10
C ILE A 125 1.90 -29.60 10.78
N ALA A 126 1.86 -29.34 12.09
CA ALA A 126 0.68 -29.58 12.93
C ALA A 126 -0.43 -28.53 12.73
N SER A 127 -0.05 -27.27 12.49
CA SER A 127 -1.00 -26.22 12.14
C SER A 127 -0.36 -25.06 11.40
N PHE A 128 -1.08 -24.53 10.42
CA PHE A 128 -0.78 -23.25 9.78
C PHE A 128 -1.76 -22.18 10.25
N THR A 129 -1.29 -20.94 10.34
CA THR A 129 -2.14 -19.76 10.50
C THR A 129 -1.69 -18.72 9.49
N VAL A 130 -2.62 -18.28 8.63
CA VAL A 130 -2.36 -17.24 7.63
C VAL A 130 -3.10 -15.98 8.07
N LYS A 131 -2.38 -14.86 8.10
CA LYS A 131 -2.95 -13.54 8.32
C LYS A 131 -2.72 -12.67 7.10
N LEU A 132 -3.76 -11.94 6.71
CA LEU A 132 -3.76 -11.01 5.59
C LEU A 132 -3.86 -9.56 6.10
N SER A 133 -3.04 -8.68 5.52
CA SER A 133 -3.19 -7.23 5.61
C SER A 133 -3.05 -6.62 4.22
N MET A 134 -3.72 -5.50 4.00
CA MET A 134 -3.66 -4.77 2.73
C MET A 134 -3.55 -3.28 3.02
N VAL A 135 -2.50 -2.65 2.48
CA VAL A 135 -2.22 -1.23 2.74
C VAL A 135 -1.94 -0.48 1.45
N GLU A 136 -2.23 0.81 1.49
CA GLU A 136 -1.93 1.74 0.43
C GLU A 136 -0.97 2.82 0.92
N ILE A 137 0.02 3.15 0.11
CA ILE A 137 0.94 4.24 0.36
C ILE A 137 0.58 5.37 -0.60
N TYR A 138 0.00 6.44 -0.06
CA TYR A 138 -0.40 7.63 -0.80
C TYR A 138 0.11 8.87 -0.09
N MET A 139 0.83 9.72 -0.81
CA MET A 139 1.46 10.94 -0.26
C MET A 139 2.23 10.71 1.07
N GLU A 140 3.06 9.68 1.13
CA GLU A 140 3.84 9.30 2.33
C GLU A 140 3.00 8.97 3.58
N LYS A 141 1.70 8.70 3.42
CA LYS A 141 0.82 8.14 4.44
C LYS A 141 0.51 6.69 4.09
N VAL A 142 0.53 5.83 5.10
CA VAL A 142 0.17 4.41 4.96
C VAL A 142 -1.26 4.23 5.44
N ARG A 143 -2.19 3.95 4.52
CA ARG A 143 -3.60 3.71 4.82
C ARG A 143 -3.86 2.22 4.90
N ASP A 144 -4.69 1.81 5.85
CA ASP A 144 -5.20 0.46 5.92
C ASP A 144 -6.41 0.33 4.99
N LEU A 145 -6.36 -0.62 4.05
CA LEU A 145 -7.44 -0.86 3.09
C LEU A 145 -8.48 -1.84 3.62
N LEU A 146 -8.22 -2.53 4.73
CA LEU A 146 -9.18 -3.39 5.42
C LEU A 146 -9.91 -2.65 6.56
N ASP A 147 -9.39 -1.51 7.00
CA ASP A 147 -10.03 -0.61 7.99
C ASP A 147 -9.75 0.87 7.68
N LEU A 148 -10.71 1.52 7.00
CA LEU A 148 -10.55 2.90 6.53
C LEU A 148 -10.52 3.95 7.65
N SER A 149 -10.82 3.58 8.90
CA SER A 149 -10.64 4.49 10.03
C SER A 149 -9.15 4.77 10.32
N LYS A 150 -8.24 3.91 9.85
CA LYS A 150 -6.80 3.97 10.11
C LYS A 150 -6.04 4.55 8.90
N GLY A 151 -5.97 5.89 8.86
CA GLY A 151 -5.37 6.62 7.73
C GLY A 151 -3.84 6.82 7.75
N ASN A 152 -3.13 6.42 8.82
CA ASN A 152 -1.67 6.60 8.90
C ASN A 152 -0.99 5.57 9.82
N ILE A 153 -0.75 4.38 9.29
CA ILE A 153 -0.08 3.28 9.98
C ILE A 153 1.41 3.58 10.19
N GLN A 154 1.91 3.28 11.39
CA GLN A 154 3.30 3.51 11.75
C GLN A 154 4.19 2.33 11.37
N ILE A 155 5.32 2.61 10.73
CA ILE A 155 6.33 1.60 10.38
C ILE A 155 7.33 1.50 11.52
N LYS A 156 7.43 0.32 12.13
CA LYS A 156 8.38 -0.02 13.20
C LYS A 156 9.38 -1.05 12.71
N GLU A 157 10.54 -1.09 13.35
CA GLU A 157 11.61 -2.04 13.08
C GLU A 157 11.85 -2.89 14.33
N ASN A 158 11.86 -4.20 14.17
CA ASN A 158 12.14 -5.17 15.22
C ASN A 158 13.36 -6.01 14.81
N LYS A 159 14.32 -6.19 15.73
CA LYS A 159 15.55 -6.95 15.49
C LYS A 159 15.31 -8.40 15.08
N THR A 160 14.22 -9.03 15.54
CA THR A 160 13.91 -10.43 15.22
C THR A 160 12.91 -10.57 14.08
N GLN A 161 11.93 -9.66 13.98
CA GLN A 161 10.83 -9.77 13.02
C GLN A 161 10.98 -8.87 11.79
N GLY A 162 12.05 -8.06 11.71
CA GLY A 162 12.26 -7.10 10.63
C GLY A 162 11.29 -5.93 10.70
N ILE A 163 10.83 -5.48 9.54
CA ILE A 163 9.86 -4.39 9.44
C ILE A 163 8.45 -4.87 9.80
N LEU A 164 7.76 -4.05 10.59
CA LEU A 164 6.39 -4.28 11.07
C LEU A 164 5.53 -3.02 10.89
N LEU A 165 4.28 -3.23 10.50
CA LEU A 165 3.27 -2.18 10.40
C LEU A 165 2.44 -2.16 11.69
N SER A 166 2.75 -1.24 12.60
CA SER A 166 2.11 -1.16 13.91
C SER A 166 0.70 -0.63 13.80
N GLY A 167 -0.29 -1.46 14.18
CA GLY A 167 -1.71 -1.09 14.18
C GLY A 167 -2.44 -1.40 12.87
N VAL A 168 -1.76 -1.95 11.86
CA VAL A 168 -2.42 -2.48 10.66
C VAL A 168 -3.39 -3.59 11.06
N THR A 169 -4.51 -3.66 10.36
CA THR A 169 -5.49 -4.73 10.53
C THR A 169 -4.91 -6.02 9.94
N GLU A 170 -4.76 -7.03 10.78
CA GLU A 170 -4.39 -8.38 10.38
C GLU A 170 -5.62 -9.28 10.49
N VAL A 171 -6.15 -9.73 9.35
CA VAL A 171 -7.33 -10.60 9.30
C VAL A 171 -6.85 -12.05 9.15
N PRO A 172 -7.21 -12.97 10.06
CA PRO A 172 -6.92 -14.38 9.86
C PRO A 172 -7.77 -14.92 8.70
N VAL A 173 -7.17 -15.72 7.82
CA VAL A 173 -7.83 -16.32 6.66
C VAL A 173 -7.58 -17.82 6.63
N SER A 174 -8.64 -18.59 6.36
CA SER A 174 -8.64 -20.04 6.48
C SER A 174 -8.51 -20.75 5.13
N ASP A 175 -8.94 -20.09 4.05
CA ASP A 175 -8.87 -20.62 2.69
C ASP A 175 -8.68 -19.51 1.64
N SER A 176 -8.48 -19.92 0.38
CA SER A 176 -8.27 -19.00 -0.74
C SER A 176 -9.49 -18.10 -0.99
N ALA A 177 -10.71 -18.63 -0.89
CA ALA A 177 -11.92 -17.88 -1.20
C ALA A 177 -12.12 -16.72 -0.19
N GLU A 178 -11.90 -16.98 1.10
CA GLU A 178 -11.95 -15.97 2.15
C GLU A 178 -10.87 -14.90 1.93
N ALA A 179 -9.63 -15.31 1.64
CA ALA A 179 -8.55 -14.38 1.36
C ALA A 179 -8.84 -13.48 0.13
N LEU A 180 -9.32 -14.05 -0.98
CA LEU A 180 -9.71 -13.31 -2.17
C LEU A 180 -10.88 -12.36 -1.90
N HIS A 181 -11.82 -12.72 -1.03
CA HIS A 181 -12.92 -11.85 -0.62
C HIS A 181 -12.42 -10.60 0.13
N TYR A 182 -11.54 -10.76 1.11
CA TYR A 182 -10.93 -9.63 1.82
C TYR A 182 -10.09 -8.74 0.90
N LEU A 183 -9.30 -9.33 0.01
CA LEU A 183 -8.54 -8.58 -1.00
C LEU A 183 -9.46 -7.77 -1.92
N SER A 184 -10.57 -8.36 -2.36
CA SER A 184 -11.56 -7.67 -3.21
C SER A 184 -12.23 -6.52 -2.48
N THR A 185 -12.50 -6.69 -1.19
CA THR A 185 -13.02 -5.62 -0.32
C THR A 185 -12.01 -4.48 -0.19
N GLY A 186 -10.73 -4.80 0.03
CA GLY A 186 -9.67 -3.80 0.08
C GLY A 186 -9.47 -3.04 -1.24
N LEU A 187 -9.60 -3.73 -2.37
CA LEU A 187 -9.60 -3.09 -3.70
C LEU A 187 -10.82 -2.17 -3.91
N ALA A 188 -12.01 -2.58 -3.48
CA ALA A 188 -13.19 -1.73 -3.53
C ALA A 188 -13.01 -0.46 -2.67
N ASN A 189 -12.45 -0.61 -1.47
CA ASN A 189 -12.12 0.50 -0.59
C ASN A 189 -11.08 1.45 -1.22
N ARG A 190 -10.07 0.90 -1.89
CA ARG A 190 -9.09 1.68 -2.66
C ARG A 190 -9.78 2.48 -3.76
N ALA A 191 -10.65 1.86 -4.55
CA ALA A 191 -11.41 2.53 -5.62
C ALA A 191 -12.36 3.62 -5.10
N VAL A 192 -12.99 3.42 -3.94
CA VAL A 192 -13.77 4.47 -3.26
C VAL A 192 -12.87 5.62 -2.84
N GLY A 193 -11.69 5.33 -2.29
CA GLY A 193 -10.69 6.34 -1.97
C GLY A 193 -10.24 7.14 -3.19
N GLU A 194 -10.10 6.48 -4.34
CA GLU A 194 -9.79 7.11 -5.64
C GLU A 194 -10.83 8.14 -6.04
N THR A 195 -12.11 7.78 -5.97
CA THR A 195 -13.21 8.71 -6.33
C THR A 195 -13.38 9.85 -5.32
N GLN A 196 -13.30 9.57 -4.01
CA GLN A 196 -13.49 10.58 -2.96
C GLN A 196 -12.35 11.59 -2.87
N MET A 197 -11.12 11.16 -3.18
CA MET A 197 -9.92 12.00 -3.05
C MET A 197 -9.34 12.43 -4.41
N ASN A 198 -10.02 12.12 -5.53
CA ASN A 198 -9.52 12.29 -6.90
C ASN A 198 -8.13 11.64 -7.12
N ILE A 199 -7.90 10.50 -6.45
CA ILE A 199 -6.68 9.72 -6.58
C ILE A 199 -6.86 8.78 -7.78
N SER A 200 -5.79 8.55 -8.53
CA SER A 200 -5.74 7.50 -9.53
C SER A 200 -4.96 6.32 -8.95
N SER A 201 -5.33 5.07 -9.25
CA SER A 201 -4.53 3.89 -8.90
C SER A 201 -3.06 3.99 -9.36
N SER A 202 -2.80 4.75 -10.43
CA SER A 202 -1.46 5.07 -10.91
C SER A 202 -0.62 5.95 -9.96
N ARG A 203 -1.24 6.50 -8.93
CA ARG A 203 -0.69 7.52 -8.03
C ARG A 203 -0.55 7.04 -6.58
N SER A 204 -0.84 5.79 -6.31
CA SER A 204 -0.57 5.17 -5.01
C SER A 204 0.09 3.81 -5.18
N HIS A 205 0.86 3.41 -4.18
CA HIS A 205 1.41 2.04 -4.12
C HIS A 205 0.46 1.18 -3.31
N CYS A 206 0.17 -0.02 -3.77
CA CYS A 206 -0.65 -0.99 -3.05
C CYS A 206 0.21 -2.17 -2.62
N ALA A 207 0.13 -2.56 -1.35
CA ALA A 207 0.87 -3.68 -0.79
C ALA A 207 -0.08 -4.69 -0.14
N TYR A 208 0.09 -5.94 -0.53
CA TYR A 208 -0.60 -7.11 -0.02
C TYR A 208 0.37 -7.89 0.86
N LEU A 209 0.05 -8.07 2.13
CA LEU A 209 0.93 -8.70 3.11
C LEU A 209 0.29 -9.96 3.66
N PHE A 210 0.98 -11.09 3.50
CA PHE A 210 0.62 -12.36 4.09
C PHE A 210 1.66 -12.74 5.13
N THR A 211 1.20 -13.04 6.35
CA THR A 211 2.03 -13.64 7.40
C THR A 211 1.60 -15.10 7.57
N ILE A 212 2.49 -16.02 7.26
CA ILE A 212 2.27 -17.46 7.30
C ILE A 212 3.02 -18.01 8.51
N GLN A 213 2.28 -18.38 9.54
CA GLN A 213 2.82 -19.00 10.75
C GLN A 213 2.67 -20.52 10.67
N GLN A 214 3.71 -21.23 11.04
CA GLN A 214 3.77 -22.68 11.13
C GLN A 214 4.11 -23.06 12.55
N ASP A 215 3.25 -23.86 13.17
CA ASP A 215 3.52 -24.42 14.48
C ASP A 215 3.83 -25.92 14.32
N SER A 216 5.04 -26.30 14.75
CA SER A 216 5.48 -27.69 14.78
C SER A 216 5.25 -28.27 16.17
N ASP A 217 4.38 -29.29 16.26
CA ASP A 217 4.15 -30.04 17.50
C ASP A 217 5.40 -30.81 17.96
N LYS A 218 6.26 -31.24 17.02
CA LYS A 218 7.46 -32.03 17.31
C LYS A 218 8.54 -31.19 17.99
N ASP A 219 8.75 -29.96 17.51
CA ASP A 219 9.89 -29.12 17.92
C ASP A 219 9.52 -27.98 18.87
N LYS A 220 8.22 -27.76 19.14
CA LYS A 220 7.71 -26.56 19.84
C LYS A 220 8.32 -25.27 19.28
N ARG A 221 8.54 -25.22 17.97
CA ARG A 221 9.04 -24.05 17.26
C ARG A 221 7.94 -23.49 16.40
N THR A 222 7.88 -22.17 16.39
CA THR A 222 7.02 -21.40 15.51
C THR A 222 7.90 -20.83 14.42
N LYS A 223 7.62 -21.18 13.16
CA LYS A 223 8.27 -20.57 12.01
C LYS A 223 7.32 -19.55 11.39
N THR A 224 7.87 -18.46 10.86
CA THR A 224 7.04 -17.42 10.24
C THR A 224 7.65 -16.97 8.93
N GLY A 225 6.88 -17.06 7.85
CA GLY A 225 7.20 -16.46 6.57
C GLY A 225 6.32 -15.25 6.31
N LYS A 226 6.90 -14.19 5.75
CA LYS A 226 6.16 -13.04 5.25
C LYS A 226 6.22 -13.00 3.74
N LEU A 227 5.08 -12.92 3.07
CA LEU A 227 4.99 -12.68 1.63
C LEU A 227 4.38 -11.31 1.38
N ILE A 228 5.11 -10.46 0.66
CA ILE A 228 4.66 -9.12 0.31
C ILE A 228 4.55 -9.01 -1.20
N LEU A 229 3.38 -8.70 -1.72
CA LEU A 229 3.19 -8.34 -3.13
C LEU A 229 2.92 -6.85 -3.23
N VAL A 230 3.61 -6.14 -4.12
CA VAL A 230 3.49 -4.68 -4.24
C VAL A 230 3.22 -4.28 -5.68
N ASP A 231 2.08 -3.60 -5.89
CA ASP A 231 1.77 -2.87 -7.11
C ASP A 231 2.18 -1.41 -6.93
N LEU A 232 3.28 -1.01 -7.57
CA LEU A 232 3.81 0.34 -7.45
C LEU A 232 3.00 1.33 -8.31
N ALA A 233 3.04 2.60 -7.93
CA ALA A 233 2.58 3.72 -8.73
C ALA A 233 3.35 3.81 -10.08
N GLY A 234 2.84 4.62 -11.00
CA GLY A 234 3.49 4.94 -12.27
C GLY A 234 4.88 5.57 -12.08
N SER A 235 5.87 5.07 -12.83
CA SER A 235 7.24 5.58 -12.80
C SER A 235 7.49 6.79 -13.70
N GLU A 236 6.49 7.24 -14.45
CA GLU A 236 6.63 8.35 -15.38
C GLU A 236 6.92 9.68 -14.67
N LYS A 237 7.70 10.53 -15.33
CA LYS A 237 8.05 11.85 -14.79
C LYS A 237 6.84 12.77 -14.71
N ALA A 238 6.69 13.46 -13.57
CA ALA A 238 5.61 14.43 -13.35
C ALA A 238 5.54 15.51 -14.45
N ASP A 239 6.69 15.92 -14.99
CA ASP A 239 6.78 16.97 -16.02
C ASP A 239 6.04 16.62 -17.33
N LYS A 240 5.86 15.33 -17.63
CA LYS A 240 5.12 14.87 -18.82
C LYS A 240 3.60 14.85 -18.62
N THR A 241 3.11 15.04 -17.39
CA THR A 241 1.69 14.87 -17.07
C THR A 241 0.85 16.13 -17.32
N GLY A 242 1.48 17.29 -17.54
CA GLY A 242 0.78 18.57 -17.69
C GLY A 242 -0.04 18.98 -16.46
N ALA A 243 0.25 18.38 -15.30
CA ALA A 243 -0.48 18.61 -14.06
C ALA A 243 -0.13 19.97 -13.44
N GLU A 244 -1.15 20.69 -12.96
CA GLU A 244 -0.99 21.98 -12.27
C GLU A 244 -1.53 21.92 -10.83
N GLY A 245 -1.05 22.84 -9.98
CA GLY A 245 -1.54 23.01 -8.60
C GLY A 245 -1.38 21.77 -7.72
N LYS A 246 -2.45 21.36 -7.04
CA LYS A 246 -2.43 20.21 -6.10
C LYS A 246 -2.03 18.89 -6.77
N VAL A 247 -2.39 18.71 -8.04
CA VAL A 247 -2.08 17.50 -8.81
C VAL A 247 -0.57 17.39 -9.08
N LEU A 248 0.11 18.53 -9.25
CA LEU A 248 1.56 18.57 -9.40
C LEU A 248 2.27 18.19 -8.10
N GLU A 249 1.82 18.70 -6.95
CA GLU A 249 2.38 18.36 -5.63
C GLU A 249 2.20 16.87 -5.29
N GLU A 250 1.05 16.31 -5.67
CA GLU A 250 0.79 14.87 -5.60
C GLU A 250 1.79 14.09 -6.48
N ALA A 251 1.92 14.46 -7.76
CA ALA A 251 2.84 13.83 -8.70
C ALA A 251 4.31 13.91 -8.22
N LYS A 252 4.73 15.04 -7.62
CA LYS A 252 6.04 15.18 -6.99
C LYS A 252 6.22 14.22 -5.82
N THR A 253 5.20 14.06 -4.98
CA THR A 253 5.28 13.18 -3.80
C THR A 253 5.35 11.70 -4.20
N ILE A 254 4.63 11.30 -5.24
CA ILE A 254 4.70 9.94 -5.80
C ILE A 254 6.09 9.68 -6.34
N ASN A 255 6.60 10.62 -7.14
CA ASN A 255 7.96 10.53 -7.67
C ASN A 255 9.02 10.57 -6.57
N LYS A 256 8.76 11.23 -5.42
CA LYS A 256 9.66 11.16 -4.26
C LYS A 256 9.82 9.71 -3.77
N SER A 257 8.75 8.96 -3.60
CA SER A 257 8.82 7.56 -3.14
C SER A 257 9.56 6.64 -4.12
N LEU A 258 9.33 6.80 -5.44
CA LEU A 258 10.04 6.04 -6.47
C LEU A 258 11.49 6.48 -6.66
N SER A 259 11.78 7.78 -6.46
CA SER A 259 13.15 8.32 -6.45
C SER A 259 13.93 7.80 -5.25
N ALA A 260 13.32 7.76 -4.06
CA ALA A 260 13.89 7.16 -2.86
C ALA A 260 14.21 5.67 -3.11
N LEU A 261 13.29 4.93 -3.73
CA LEU A 261 13.53 3.55 -4.14
C LEU A 261 14.72 3.44 -5.09
N GLY A 262 14.81 4.30 -6.11
CA GLY A 262 15.96 4.36 -7.01
C GLY A 262 17.28 4.67 -6.29
N ASN A 263 17.27 5.59 -5.32
CA ASN A 263 18.43 5.95 -4.52
C ASN A 263 18.91 4.80 -3.62
N VAL A 264 17.97 4.07 -3.00
CA VAL A 264 18.28 2.87 -2.22
C VAL A 264 18.95 1.80 -3.09
N ILE A 265 18.39 1.52 -4.27
CA ILE A 265 18.97 0.56 -5.21
C ILE A 265 20.37 1.00 -5.63
N ASN A 266 20.55 2.28 -6.01
CA ASN A 266 21.85 2.81 -6.39
C ASN A 266 22.86 2.70 -5.25
N ALA A 267 22.48 3.00 -4.01
CA ALA A 267 23.34 2.89 -2.85
C ALA A 267 23.76 1.44 -2.56
N LEU A 268 22.85 0.49 -2.75
CA LEU A 268 23.10 -0.95 -2.58
C LEU A 268 24.02 -1.53 -3.66
N THR A 269 24.00 -0.97 -4.88
CA THR A 269 24.75 -1.51 -6.03
C THR A 269 26.05 -0.78 -6.31
N SER A 270 26.19 0.48 -5.86
CA SER A 270 27.35 1.33 -6.16
C SER A 270 28.45 1.30 -5.07
N GLY A 271 28.23 0.54 -3.99
CA GLY A 271 29.15 0.49 -2.85
C GLY A 271 30.48 -0.19 -3.17
N SER A 272 31.59 0.49 -2.88
CA SER A 272 32.89 -0.17 -2.72
C SER A 272 32.89 -0.98 -1.42
N PRO A 273 33.37 -2.24 -1.39
CA PRO A 273 33.34 -3.11 -0.21
C PRO A 273 34.03 -2.53 1.05
N SER A 274 34.81 -1.46 0.88
CA SER A 274 35.68 -0.87 1.90
C SER A 274 35.04 0.27 2.72
N LYS A 275 33.82 0.72 2.42
CA LYS A 275 33.10 1.73 3.23
C LYS A 275 31.68 1.30 3.54
N ALA A 276 31.29 1.42 4.80
CA ALA A 276 29.91 1.28 5.22
C ALA A 276 29.08 2.43 4.61
N ASN A 277 28.41 2.17 3.49
CA ASN A 277 27.50 3.12 2.88
C ASN A 277 26.17 3.11 3.65
N HIS A 278 25.76 4.28 4.15
CA HIS A 278 24.40 4.46 4.67
C HIS A 278 23.39 4.27 3.53
N ILE A 279 22.42 3.38 3.70
CA ILE A 279 21.35 3.15 2.73
C ILE A 279 20.11 3.95 3.15
N PRO A 280 19.58 4.84 2.29
CA PRO A 280 18.56 5.82 2.66
C PRO A 280 17.14 5.24 2.68
N TYR A 281 16.91 4.11 3.38
CA TYR A 281 15.57 3.50 3.45
C TYR A 281 14.51 4.42 4.06
N ARG A 282 14.92 5.40 4.88
CA ARG A 282 14.03 6.31 5.59
C ARG A 282 13.48 7.46 4.74
N ASP A 283 14.00 7.66 3.53
CA ASP A 283 13.60 8.75 2.63
C ASP A 283 12.16 8.62 2.13
N SER A 284 11.58 7.41 2.18
CA SER A 284 10.16 7.18 1.93
C SER A 284 9.56 6.05 2.78
N LYS A 285 8.25 6.10 3.03
CA LYS A 285 7.51 4.98 3.66
C LYS A 285 7.59 3.69 2.84
N LEU A 286 7.58 3.82 1.51
CA LEU A 286 7.73 2.69 0.59
C LEU A 286 9.05 1.95 0.81
N THR A 287 10.18 2.66 0.79
CA THR A 287 11.50 2.06 1.01
C THR A 287 11.68 1.50 2.42
N ARG A 288 10.99 2.06 3.42
CA ARG A 288 10.96 1.48 4.76
C ARG A 288 10.17 0.16 4.82
N ILE A 289 9.02 0.08 4.14
CA ILE A 289 8.23 -1.17 4.04
C ILE A 289 9.03 -2.25 3.28
N LEU A 290 9.73 -1.84 2.23
CA LEU A 290 10.52 -2.75 1.37
C LEU A 290 11.96 -2.98 1.87
N GLN A 291 12.35 -2.45 3.02
CA GLN A 291 13.73 -2.52 3.52
C GLN A 291 14.24 -3.96 3.62
N ASP A 292 13.41 -4.90 4.06
CA ASP A 292 13.78 -6.32 4.15
C ASP A 292 13.99 -6.96 2.77
N ALA A 293 13.27 -6.51 1.74
CA ALA A 293 13.40 -6.97 0.35
C ALA A 293 14.63 -6.40 -0.34
N LEU A 294 14.98 -5.16 -0.04
CA LEU A 294 16.07 -4.43 -0.68
C LEU A 294 17.40 -4.70 0.03
N GLY A 295 17.95 -5.91 -0.14
CA GLY A 295 19.24 -6.30 0.43
C GLY A 295 19.19 -6.81 1.87
N GLY A 296 17.99 -7.03 2.42
CA GLY A 296 17.77 -7.60 3.75
C GLY A 296 17.48 -9.11 3.76
N ASN A 297 16.63 -9.52 4.70
CA ASN A 297 16.19 -10.90 4.89
C ASN A 297 14.86 -11.16 4.15
N SER A 298 14.90 -11.14 2.82
CA SER A 298 13.77 -11.53 1.97
C SER A 298 14.26 -11.88 0.56
N ARG A 299 13.65 -12.89 -0.05
CA ARG A 299 13.82 -13.18 -1.48
C ARG A 299 12.95 -12.21 -2.26
N MET A 300 13.54 -11.51 -3.22
CA MET A 300 12.84 -10.49 -3.99
C MET A 300 12.78 -10.84 -5.47
N ALA A 301 11.60 -10.65 -6.07
CA ALA A 301 11.43 -10.58 -7.51
C ALA A 301 10.87 -9.22 -7.94
N LEU A 302 11.35 -8.73 -9.08
CA LEU A 302 10.92 -7.49 -9.72
C LEU A 302 10.43 -7.78 -11.14
N LEU A 303 9.17 -7.45 -11.42
CA LEU A 303 8.60 -7.49 -12.76
C LEU A 303 8.55 -6.08 -13.37
N CYS A 304 9.48 -5.81 -14.27
CA CYS A 304 9.51 -4.60 -15.10
C CYS A 304 8.43 -4.69 -16.18
N CYS A 305 7.32 -3.98 -15.97
CA CYS A 305 6.22 -3.88 -16.92
C CYS A 305 6.51 -2.76 -17.93
N CYS A 306 6.50 -3.10 -19.22
CA CYS A 306 6.94 -2.22 -20.29
C CYS A 306 5.86 -2.09 -21.39
N SER A 307 5.76 -0.90 -21.99
CA SER A 307 5.08 -0.75 -23.28
C SER A 307 6.06 -1.09 -24.41
N PRO A 308 5.62 -1.82 -25.46
CA PRO A 308 6.45 -2.06 -26.62
C PRO A 308 6.39 -0.91 -27.64
N SER A 309 5.61 0.15 -27.40
CA SER A 309 5.44 1.27 -28.34
C SER A 309 6.66 2.21 -28.34
N THR A 310 7.08 2.67 -29.51
CA THR A 310 8.09 3.73 -29.66
C THR A 310 7.68 5.04 -28.98
N SER A 311 6.38 5.35 -28.90
CA SER A 311 5.89 6.54 -28.18
C SER A 311 6.22 6.56 -26.68
N ASN A 312 6.56 5.40 -26.12
CA ASN A 312 6.89 5.19 -24.71
C ASN A 312 8.35 4.76 -24.50
N ALA A 313 9.20 4.81 -25.53
CA ALA A 313 10.54 4.21 -25.46
C ALA A 313 11.39 4.84 -24.33
N SER A 314 11.40 6.16 -24.16
CA SER A 314 12.12 6.79 -23.03
C SER A 314 11.73 6.26 -21.64
N GLU A 315 10.46 5.98 -21.40
CA GLU A 315 9.98 5.45 -20.11
C GLU A 315 10.27 3.94 -19.96
N THR A 316 10.12 3.17 -21.05
CA THR A 316 10.54 1.76 -21.09
C THR A 316 12.04 1.63 -20.82
N LEU A 317 12.88 2.47 -21.44
CA LEU A 317 14.33 2.50 -21.20
C LEU A 317 14.67 2.80 -19.73
N SER A 318 13.98 3.76 -19.12
CA SER A 318 14.15 4.09 -17.70
C SER A 318 13.81 2.89 -16.82
N THR A 319 12.70 2.20 -17.12
CA THR A 319 12.22 1.00 -16.42
C THR A 319 13.22 -0.16 -16.52
N LEU A 320 13.73 -0.42 -17.73
CA LEU A 320 14.72 -1.48 -17.96
C LEU A 320 16.04 -1.20 -17.26
N ARG A 321 16.55 0.04 -17.34
CA ARG A 321 17.77 0.45 -16.62
C ARG A 321 17.60 0.31 -15.10
N PHE A 322 16.42 0.62 -14.56
CA PHE A 322 16.10 0.39 -13.16
C PHE A 322 16.18 -1.10 -12.80
N GLY A 323 15.54 -1.97 -13.60
CA GLY A 323 15.59 -3.42 -13.42
C GLY A 323 17.02 -3.97 -13.46
N MET A 324 17.84 -3.54 -14.43
CA MET A 324 19.25 -3.93 -14.54
C MET A 324 20.05 -3.60 -13.27
N ARG A 325 19.82 -2.41 -12.68
CA ARG A 325 20.46 -2.06 -11.40
C ARG A 325 19.95 -2.95 -10.27
N ALA A 326 18.63 -3.14 -10.15
CA ALA A 326 18.03 -3.99 -9.12
C ALA A 326 18.56 -5.43 -9.14
N LYS A 327 18.86 -5.99 -10.32
CA LYS A 327 19.43 -7.35 -10.49
C LYS A 327 20.74 -7.57 -9.72
N HIS A 328 21.49 -6.50 -9.46
CA HIS A 328 22.77 -6.56 -8.72
C HIS A 328 22.62 -6.46 -7.19
N ILE A 329 21.41 -6.28 -6.67
CA ILE A 329 21.17 -6.28 -5.23
C ILE A 329 21.36 -7.70 -4.70
N LYS A 330 22.12 -7.81 -3.61
CA LYS A 330 22.38 -9.07 -2.91
C LYS A 330 21.55 -9.13 -1.64
N ALA A 331 20.66 -10.12 -1.54
CA ALA A 331 19.88 -10.41 -0.36
C ALA A 331 20.42 -11.64 0.39
N SER A 332 20.06 -11.75 1.66
CA SER A 332 20.41 -12.89 2.52
C SER A 332 19.17 -13.49 3.17
N PRO A 333 18.25 -14.10 2.38
CA PRO A 333 17.06 -14.73 2.91
C PRO A 333 17.39 -15.90 3.83
N ARG A 334 16.67 -15.99 4.94
CA ARG A 334 16.81 -16.98 6.02
C ARG A 334 15.43 -17.29 6.57
N ALA A 335 15.24 -18.54 6.99
CA ALA A 335 14.02 -18.94 7.69
C ALA A 335 13.93 -18.22 9.04
N SER A 336 12.78 -17.61 9.34
CA SER A 336 12.55 -16.99 10.64
C SER A 336 11.95 -18.03 11.59
N GLU A 337 12.73 -18.44 12.59
CA GLU A 337 12.30 -19.40 13.62
C GLU A 337 12.35 -18.76 15.00
N VAL A 338 11.27 -18.90 15.76
CA VAL A 338 11.21 -18.52 17.18
C VAL A 338 10.82 -19.77 17.98
N LYS A 339 11.44 -19.97 19.15
CA LYS A 339 10.99 -21.03 20.08
C LYS A 339 9.61 -20.63 20.60
N SER A 340 8.64 -21.52 20.51
CA SER A 340 7.26 -21.23 20.86
C SER A 340 7.16 -20.87 22.35
N ALA A 341 6.47 -19.77 22.66
CA ALA A 341 6.43 -19.14 23.99
C ALA A 341 5.61 -19.92 25.04
N LYS A 342 5.06 -21.11 24.71
CA LYS A 342 4.33 -21.98 25.66
C LYS A 342 5.20 -22.53 26.82
N THR A 343 6.40 -22.00 27.03
CA THR A 343 7.27 -22.30 28.18
C THR A 343 8.06 -21.06 28.65
N GLN A 344 7.49 -19.85 28.52
CA GLN A 344 8.08 -18.63 29.09
C GLN A 344 7.20 -17.91 30.12
N GLU A 345 6.15 -18.57 30.64
CA GLU A 345 5.43 -18.06 31.81
C GLU A 345 6.00 -18.56 33.16
N GLU A 346 7.00 -19.46 33.18
CA GLU A 346 7.55 -19.97 34.45
C GLU A 346 9.07 -19.81 34.66
N SER A 347 9.84 -19.18 33.75
CA SER A 347 11.30 -19.02 34.01
C SER A 347 12.03 -17.86 33.34
N SER A 348 11.38 -16.73 33.02
CA SER A 348 12.12 -15.51 32.58
C SER A 348 11.42 -14.18 32.87
N SER A 349 10.80 -14.02 34.03
CA SER A 349 10.40 -12.70 34.59
C SER A 349 11.58 -11.90 35.17
N ILE A 350 12.82 -12.35 34.93
CA ILE A 350 14.05 -11.68 35.35
C ILE A 350 14.83 -11.30 34.09
N THR A 351 15.28 -10.03 34.00
CA THR A 351 16.39 -9.49 33.17
C THR A 351 16.14 -8.42 32.09
N LYS A 352 15.03 -7.66 32.10
CA LYS A 352 15.05 -6.29 31.53
C LYS A 352 15.20 -5.22 32.61
N ASP A 353 14.41 -5.30 33.67
CA ASP A 353 14.44 -4.30 34.76
C ASP A 353 15.72 -4.42 35.60
N GLU A 354 16.23 -5.62 35.86
CA GLU A 354 17.50 -5.79 36.58
C GLU A 354 18.75 -5.34 35.81
N LYS A 355 18.70 -5.37 34.47
CA LYS A 355 19.80 -4.87 33.64
C LYS A 355 19.75 -3.34 33.56
N CYS A 356 18.54 -2.78 33.44
CA CYS A 356 18.35 -1.34 33.48
C CYS A 356 18.74 -0.76 34.85
N GLY A 357 18.32 -1.40 35.95
CA GLY A 357 18.70 -1.02 37.30
C GLY A 357 20.21 -1.09 37.57
N ARG A 358 20.89 -2.13 37.09
CA ARG A 358 22.36 -2.25 37.22
C ARG A 358 23.13 -1.21 36.40
N ILE A 359 22.59 -0.77 35.26
CA ILE A 359 23.19 0.30 34.46
C ILE A 359 22.97 1.65 35.13
N LEU A 360 21.77 1.90 35.66
CA LEU A 360 21.43 3.14 36.38
C LEU A 360 22.25 3.32 37.66
N GLU A 361 22.46 2.25 38.44
CA GLU A 361 23.34 2.25 39.62
C GLU A 361 24.79 2.61 39.24
N LYS A 362 25.36 1.95 38.22
CA LYS A 362 26.72 2.24 37.75
C LYS A 362 26.88 3.64 37.12
N MET A 363 25.81 4.21 36.57
CA MET A 363 25.80 5.57 36.06
C MET A 363 25.74 6.59 37.20
N LYS A 364 24.94 6.33 38.25
CA LYS A 364 24.87 7.18 39.45
C LYS A 364 26.17 7.22 40.25
N GLU A 365 26.95 6.14 40.27
CA GLU A 365 28.26 6.11 40.95
C GLU A 365 29.36 6.89 40.21
N ARG A 366 29.16 7.22 38.93
CA ARG A 366 30.20 7.82 38.05
C ARG A 366 29.92 9.25 37.62
N MET A 367 28.73 9.76 37.85
CA MET A 367 28.30 11.09 37.42
C MET A 367 28.09 11.99 38.64
N SER A 368 28.59 13.23 38.57
CA SER A 368 28.23 14.24 39.55
C SER A 368 26.76 14.65 39.34
N ASN A 369 26.11 15.20 40.38
CA ASN A 369 24.73 15.71 40.24
C ASN A 369 24.59 16.79 39.16
N GLU A 370 25.69 17.49 38.83
CA GLU A 370 25.71 18.48 37.74
C GLU A 370 25.71 17.82 36.36
N ASP A 371 26.44 16.71 36.18
CA ASP A 371 26.44 15.96 34.93
C ASP A 371 25.08 15.31 34.63
N ILE A 372 24.38 14.87 35.68
CA ILE A 372 23.02 14.29 35.56
C ILE A 372 22.04 15.36 35.08
N LYS A 373 22.10 16.58 35.64
CA LYS A 373 21.26 17.70 35.20
C LYS A 373 21.53 18.12 33.76
N MET A 374 22.81 18.18 33.37
CA MET A 374 23.15 18.47 31.97
C MET A 374 22.63 17.38 31.02
N LEU A 375 22.70 16.11 31.40
CA LEU A 375 22.16 15.01 30.60
C LEU A 375 20.64 15.07 30.48
N GLU A 376 19.95 15.42 31.56
CA GLU A 376 18.50 15.63 31.57
C GLU A 376 18.11 16.80 30.64
N GLU A 377 18.82 17.93 30.69
CA GLU A 377 18.60 19.07 29.78
C GLU A 377 18.82 18.69 28.32
N VAL A 378 19.89 17.95 28.01
CA VAL A 378 20.18 17.48 26.65
C VAL A 378 19.08 16.53 26.15
N PHE A 379 18.62 15.61 26.99
CA PHE A 379 17.56 14.69 26.59
C PHE A 379 16.19 15.35 26.47
N ILE A 380 15.93 16.45 27.20
CA ILE A 380 14.74 17.28 27.00
C ILE A 380 14.83 18.05 25.68
N GLN A 381 16.00 18.63 25.35
CA GLN A 381 16.22 19.32 24.07
C GLN A 381 16.09 18.38 22.85
N GLU A 382 16.59 17.15 22.96
CA GLU A 382 16.53 16.14 21.90
C GLU A 382 15.19 15.38 21.87
N GLY A 383 14.24 15.72 22.77
CA GLY A 383 12.90 15.14 22.81
C GLY A 383 12.84 13.67 23.25
N ILE A 384 13.84 13.23 24.02
CA ILE A 384 13.99 11.84 24.50
C ILE A 384 13.25 11.64 25.83
N ILE A 385 13.22 12.64 26.71
CA ILE A 385 12.43 12.68 27.96
C ILE A 385 11.71 14.03 28.10
N PHE A 386 10.53 14.02 28.73
CA PHE A 386 9.72 15.21 28.96
C PHE A 386 9.89 15.71 30.40
N SER A 387 9.95 17.03 30.59
CA SER A 387 9.98 17.64 31.92
C SER A 387 8.63 17.42 32.65
N PRO A 388 8.62 17.05 33.94
CA PRO A 388 7.39 16.99 34.73
C PRO A 388 6.69 18.35 34.86
N ASP A 389 7.44 19.45 34.90
CA ASP A 389 6.91 20.80 35.09
C ASP A 389 6.17 21.34 33.86
N SER A 390 6.36 20.75 32.68
CA SER A 390 5.62 21.13 31.48
C SER A 390 4.28 20.39 31.33
N ILE A 391 3.95 19.44 32.22
CA ILE A 391 2.67 18.72 32.16
C ILE A 391 1.53 19.60 32.69
N GLU A 392 1.74 20.37 33.78
CA GLU A 392 0.70 21.25 34.34
C GLU A 392 0.39 22.45 33.43
N GLU A 393 1.40 23.05 32.80
CA GLU A 393 1.19 24.15 31.83
C GLU A 393 0.53 23.67 30.54
N VAL A 394 0.81 22.42 30.12
CA VAL A 394 0.19 21.84 28.92
C VAL A 394 -1.24 21.38 29.22
N GLU A 395 -1.53 20.74 30.35
CA GLU A 395 -2.90 20.36 30.72
C GLU A 395 -3.81 21.59 30.87
N THR A 396 -3.34 22.65 31.51
CA THR A 396 -4.10 23.91 31.62
C THR A 396 -4.29 24.60 30.27
N ALA A 397 -3.30 24.58 29.38
CA ALA A 397 -3.45 25.10 28.02
C ALA A 397 -4.40 24.25 27.16
N TYR A 398 -4.37 22.92 27.30
CA TYR A 398 -5.29 22.01 26.62
C TYR A 398 -6.73 22.18 27.11
N GLU A 399 -6.94 22.32 28.43
CA GLU A 399 -8.27 22.62 28.98
C GLU A 399 -8.80 23.97 28.50
N ASP A 400 -7.96 25.01 28.42
CA ASP A 400 -8.38 26.33 27.95
C ASP A 400 -8.69 26.34 26.44
N VAL A 401 -7.90 25.65 25.62
CA VAL A 401 -8.16 25.48 24.18
C VAL A 401 -9.40 24.61 23.94
N ALA A 402 -9.58 23.53 24.68
CA ALA A 402 -10.77 22.67 24.60
C ALA A 402 -12.02 23.46 25.00
N SER A 403 -11.97 24.23 26.09
CA SER A 403 -13.08 25.06 26.56
C SER A 403 -13.45 26.17 25.57
N LYS A 404 -12.47 26.84 24.96
CA LYS A 404 -12.69 27.81 23.87
C LYS A 404 -13.31 27.17 22.63
N THR A 405 -12.84 25.99 22.25
CA THR A 405 -13.36 25.26 21.08
C THR A 405 -14.79 24.79 21.31
N ILE A 406 -15.10 24.27 22.50
CA ILE A 406 -16.46 23.87 22.88
C ILE A 406 -17.41 25.06 22.84
N LYS A 407 -17.02 26.22 23.39
CA LYS A 407 -17.84 27.44 23.34
C LYS A 407 -18.10 27.92 21.90
N SER A 408 -17.08 27.88 21.04
CA SER A 408 -17.22 28.25 19.62
C SER A 408 -18.15 27.30 18.86
N LEU A 409 -18.03 25.99 19.11
CA LEU A 409 -18.93 24.98 18.54
C LEU A 409 -20.37 25.17 19.04
N GLN A 410 -20.57 25.45 20.32
CA GLN A 410 -21.89 25.73 20.90
C GLN A 410 -22.55 26.94 20.24
N GLN A 411 -21.82 28.05 20.06
CA GLN A 411 -22.33 29.23 19.34
C GLN A 411 -22.69 28.91 17.89
N THR A 412 -21.86 28.13 17.20
CA THR A 412 -22.12 27.74 15.81
C THR A 412 -23.38 26.86 15.70
N VAL A 413 -23.59 25.97 16.67
CA VAL A 413 -24.80 25.14 16.74
C VAL A 413 -26.04 26.01 16.97
N GLU A 414 -25.98 27.00 17.87
CA GLU A 414 -27.10 27.93 18.09
C GLU A 414 -27.44 28.76 16.85
N GLU A 415 -26.43 29.26 16.13
CA GLU A 415 -26.63 29.98 14.87
C GLU A 415 -27.25 29.09 13.79
N LEU A 416 -26.82 27.84 13.70
CA LEU A 416 -27.40 26.87 12.75
C LEU A 416 -28.86 26.55 13.11
N LEU A 417 -29.19 26.40 14.40
CA LEU A 417 -30.57 26.20 14.85
C LEU A 417 -31.46 27.40 14.51
N LEU A 418 -30.96 28.63 14.63
CA LEU A 418 -31.69 29.83 14.21
C LEU A 418 -31.90 29.86 12.69
N LYS A 419 -30.90 29.49 11.90
CA LYS A 419 -31.03 29.39 10.43
C LYS A 419 -32.04 28.33 10.01
N ILE A 420 -32.04 27.17 10.66
CA ILE A 420 -33.02 26.10 10.40
C ILE A 420 -34.43 26.60 10.68
N LYS A 421 -34.68 27.23 11.84
CA LYS A 421 -36.01 27.80 12.15
C LYS A 421 -36.47 28.85 11.13
N LYS A 422 -35.54 29.67 10.65
CA LYS A 422 -35.85 30.66 9.60
C LYS A 422 -36.23 29.96 8.29
N LEU A 423 -35.46 28.97 7.85
CA LEU A 423 -35.76 28.19 6.65
C LEU A 423 -37.08 27.41 6.75
N GLU A 424 -37.42 26.89 7.93
CA GLU A 424 -38.72 26.25 8.18
C GLU A 424 -39.88 27.25 8.03
N THR A 425 -39.70 28.47 8.53
CA THR A 425 -40.68 29.55 8.42
C THR A 425 -40.85 29.98 6.96
N ASP A 426 -39.74 30.17 6.25
CA ASP A 426 -39.72 30.54 4.83
C ASP A 426 -40.39 29.44 3.98
N ASN A 427 -40.07 28.16 4.24
CA ASN A 427 -40.71 27.03 3.57
C ASN A 427 -42.22 26.98 3.81
N LYS A 428 -42.68 27.24 5.04
CA LYS A 428 -44.10 27.31 5.35
C LYS A 428 -44.78 28.46 4.59
N GLY A 429 -44.12 29.62 4.50
CA GLY A 429 -44.59 30.76 3.70
C GLY A 429 -44.72 30.43 2.22
N ILE A 430 -43.73 29.74 1.65
CA ILE A 430 -43.75 29.28 0.26
C ILE A 430 -44.88 28.26 0.04
N GLN A 431 -45.08 27.31 0.97
CA GLN A 431 -46.18 26.36 0.89
C GLN A 431 -47.55 27.05 0.94
N GLU A 432 -47.73 28.06 1.80
CA GLU A 432 -48.97 28.85 1.87
C GLU A 432 -49.19 29.73 0.62
N GLN A 433 -48.13 30.29 0.04
CA GLN A 433 -48.21 30.99 -1.25
C GLN A 433 -48.56 30.04 -2.39
N ALA A 434 -47.96 28.86 -2.43
CA ALA A 434 -48.29 27.83 -3.41
C ALA A 434 -49.77 27.42 -3.29
N LEU A 435 -50.28 27.24 -2.07
CA LEU A 435 -51.69 26.95 -1.82
C LEU A 435 -52.60 28.10 -2.30
N ARG A 436 -52.25 29.36 -1.97
CA ARG A 436 -53.02 30.54 -2.41
C ARG A 436 -53.01 30.76 -3.91
N ASN A 437 -51.95 30.37 -4.60
CA ASN A 437 -51.85 30.47 -6.06
C ASN A 437 -52.60 29.31 -6.76
N TYR A 438 -52.73 28.15 -6.13
CA TYR A 438 -53.43 26.98 -6.70
C TYR A 438 -54.94 26.97 -6.47
N VAL A 439 -55.44 27.54 -5.37
CA VAL A 439 -56.88 27.50 -5.01
C VAL A 439 -57.79 28.32 -5.95
N PRO A 440 -57.42 29.51 -6.47
CA PRO A 440 -58.26 30.24 -7.43
C PRO A 440 -58.39 29.53 -8.79
N ASP A 441 -57.40 28.73 -9.18
CA ASP A 441 -57.34 28.10 -10.50
C ASP A 441 -58.16 26.79 -10.58
N LEU A 442 -58.55 26.22 -9.42
CA LEU A 442 -59.53 25.13 -9.36
C LEU A 442 -60.99 25.62 -9.30
N VAL A 443 -61.27 26.79 -8.70
CA VAL A 443 -62.64 27.33 -8.63
C VAL A 443 -63.04 28.02 -9.94
N GLY A 444 -62.08 28.58 -10.69
CA GLY A 444 -62.32 29.20 -12.01
C GLY A 444 -62.45 28.22 -13.20
N LYS A 445 -61.99 26.97 -13.06
CA LYS A 445 -62.02 25.95 -14.14
C LYS A 445 -63.07 24.85 -13.92
N MET A 446 -63.88 24.95 -12.86
CA MET A 446 -64.95 23.99 -12.52
C MET A 446 -66.36 24.19 -13.12
N PRO A 447 -66.63 25.04 -14.15
CA PRO A 447 -67.89 24.97 -14.89
C PRO A 447 -67.79 24.55 -16.37
N ARG A 448 -66.68 23.94 -16.83
CA ARG A 448 -66.57 23.43 -18.23
C ARG A 448 -66.28 21.94 -18.40
N PHE A 449 -65.89 21.23 -17.35
CA PHE A 449 -65.69 19.78 -17.42
C PHE A 449 -66.92 18.95 -17.04
N ILE A 450 -67.87 19.51 -16.27
CA ILE A 450 -69.10 18.79 -15.89
C ILE A 450 -70.17 18.88 -17.00
N SER A 451 -70.16 19.91 -17.85
CA SER A 451 -71.12 20.06 -18.96
C SER A 451 -70.77 19.24 -20.21
N SER A 452 -69.48 18.94 -20.44
CA SER A 452 -69.03 18.13 -21.59
C SER A 452 -69.26 16.63 -21.37
N TRP A 453 -69.22 16.15 -20.12
CA TRP A 453 -69.44 14.75 -19.80
C TRP A 453 -70.93 14.37 -19.70
N TYR A 454 -71.80 15.30 -19.30
CA TYR A 454 -73.26 15.08 -19.25
C TYR A 454 -73.93 15.10 -20.64
N ALA A 455 -73.38 15.82 -21.63
CA ALA A 455 -73.95 15.92 -22.97
C ALA A 455 -73.69 14.70 -23.87
N SER A 456 -72.75 13.83 -23.51
CA SER A 456 -72.44 12.60 -24.26
C SER A 456 -73.17 11.34 -23.74
N PHE A 457 -73.99 11.46 -22.68
CA PHE A 457 -74.69 10.34 -22.05
C PHE A 457 -76.22 10.37 -22.23
N PHE A 458 -76.80 11.43 -22.81
CA PHE A 458 -78.26 11.61 -22.97
C PHE A 458 -78.71 12.19 -24.34
N THR A 459 -78.11 11.72 -25.44
CA THR A 459 -78.71 11.74 -26.80
C THR A 459 -78.20 10.46 -27.49
N SER A 460 -78.96 9.44 -27.91
CA SER A 460 -80.37 9.19 -28.27
C SER A 460 -81.49 9.92 -27.56
#